data_AF-A0A162FQK7-F1
#
_entry.id   AF-A0A162FQK7-F1
#
_cell.length_a   1.000
_cell.length_b   1.000
_cell.length_c   1.000
_cell.angle_alpha   90.00
_cell.angle_beta   90.00
_cell.angle_gamma   90.00
#
_symmetry.space_group_name_H-M   'P 1'
#
loop_
_entity.id
_entity.type
_entity.pdbx_description
1 polymer ?
#
loop_
_entity_poly.entity_id
_entity_poly.type
_entity_poly.pdbx_seq_one_letter_code
_entity_poly.pdbx_strand_id
1 'polypeptide(L)' 'MSILDSVKEALTSESDAKSRPDDGSKGAYWCDDCSVRIRDVELEGEPVCPDCGEEMRFERAAGRDCAC' A
#
# COMPACT_ATOMS: atom_id res chain seq x y z
N MET A 1 27.89 -22.40 7.24
CA MET A 1 26.64 -21.66 6.97
C MET A 1 26.60 -20.49 7.90
N SER A 2 26.99 -19.31 7.40
CA SER A 2 27.12 -18.10 8.21
C SER A 2 25.76 -17.40 8.29
N ILE A 3 25.40 -16.86 9.45
CA ILE A 3 24.20 -16.02 9.66
C ILE A 3 24.06 -14.86 8.66
N LEU A 4 25.19 -14.40 8.09
CA LEU A 4 25.26 -13.35 7.07
C LEU A 4 24.62 -13.78 5.74
N ASP A 5 24.67 -15.07 5.44
CA ASP A 5 24.05 -15.67 4.25
C ASP A 5 22.53 -15.71 4.42
N SER A 6 22.03 -16.09 5.60
CA SER A 6 20.59 -16.14 5.91
C SER A 6 19.90 -14.78 5.89
N VAL A 7 20.57 -13.71 6.34
CA VAL A 7 20.02 -12.34 6.26
C VAL A 7 19.97 -11.85 4.80
N LYS A 8 20.97 -12.21 4.00
CA LYS A 8 21.00 -11.88 2.57
C LYS A 8 19.89 -12.59 1.81
N GLU A 9 19.66 -13.88 2.10
CA GLU A 9 18.58 -14.69 1.53
C GLU A 9 17.19 -14.16 1.94
N ALA A 10 17.01 -13.73 3.21
CA ALA A 10 15.76 -13.12 3.66
C ALA A 10 15.48 -11.79 2.92
N LEU A 11 16.49 -10.93 2.75
CA LEU A 11 16.35 -9.67 2.00
C LEU A 11 16.12 -9.89 0.49
N THR A 12 16.72 -10.93 -0.10
CA THR A 12 16.46 -11.30 -1.51
C THR A 12 15.10 -12.00 -1.67
N SER A 13 14.60 -12.68 -0.64
CA SER A 13 13.23 -13.22 -0.64
C SER A 13 12.17 -12.12 -0.50
N GLU A 14 12.48 -10.99 0.15
CA GLU A 14 11.66 -9.77 0.14
C GLU A 14 11.74 -9.03 -1.22
N SER A 15 12.79 -9.32 -2.00
CA SER A 15 12.97 -8.84 -3.37
C SER A 15 12.26 -9.72 -4.42
N ASP A 16 11.65 -10.84 -4.01
CA ASP A 16 10.52 -11.44 -4.72
C ASP A 16 9.27 -10.57 -4.47
N ALA A 17 9.43 -9.30 -4.80
CA ALA A 17 8.51 -8.52 -5.56
C ALA A 17 7.92 -9.34 -6.71
N LYS A 18 7.17 -10.40 -6.41
CA LYS A 18 6.02 -10.78 -7.23
C LYS A 18 5.36 -9.47 -7.53
N SER A 19 5.50 -9.00 -8.76
CA SER A 19 4.74 -7.88 -9.27
C SER A 19 3.32 -8.20 -8.88
N ARG A 20 2.84 -7.55 -7.80
CA ARG A 20 1.42 -7.55 -7.50
C ARG A 20 0.82 -7.08 -8.82
N PRO A 21 -0.06 -7.86 -9.46
CA PRO A 21 -0.62 -7.47 -10.73
C PRO A 21 -1.03 -6.01 -10.60
N ASP A 22 -0.59 -5.19 -11.55
CA ASP A 22 -1.02 -3.80 -11.60
C ASP A 22 -2.52 -3.84 -11.77
N ASP A 23 -3.22 -3.78 -10.65
CA ASP A 23 -4.66 -3.93 -10.53
C ASP A 23 -5.35 -2.65 -11.07
N GLY A 24 -4.61 -1.81 -11.80
CA GLY A 24 -4.99 -0.47 -12.24
C GLY A 24 -4.92 0.62 -11.17
N SER A 25 -4.70 0.23 -9.91
CA SER A 25 -4.77 1.13 -8.76
C SER A 25 -3.78 2.28 -8.83
N LYS A 26 -4.30 3.51 -8.68
CA LYS A 26 -3.50 4.75 -8.62
C LYS A 26 -3.18 5.14 -7.17
N GLY A 27 -3.84 4.53 -6.20
CA GLY A 27 -3.60 4.81 -4.80
C GLY A 27 -4.67 4.25 -3.87
N ALA A 28 -4.84 4.92 -2.75
CA ALA A 28 -5.84 4.61 -1.75
C ALA A 28 -6.36 5.90 -1.12
N TYR A 29 -7.53 5.84 -0.54
CA TYR A 29 -8.09 6.86 0.32
C TYR A 29 -7.84 6.46 1.77
N TRP A 30 -7.41 7.42 2.58
CA TRP A 30 -7.11 7.25 4.00
C TRP A 30 -7.94 8.21 4.83
N CYS A 31 -8.54 7.71 5.90
CA CYS A 31 -9.17 8.51 6.95
C CYS A 31 -8.24 8.55 8.16
N ASP A 32 -7.76 9.74 8.52
CA ASP A 32 -6.83 9.93 9.64
C ASP A 32 -7.48 9.68 11.01
N ASP A 33 -8.76 10.00 11.17
CA ASP A 33 -9.49 9.83 12.43
C ASP A 33 -9.81 8.36 12.72
N CYS A 34 -10.31 7.63 11.72
CA CYS A 34 -10.71 6.23 11.89
C CYS A 34 -9.59 5.24 11.55
N SER A 35 -8.46 5.71 11.00
CA SER A 35 -7.37 4.87 10.49
C SER A 35 -7.85 3.81 9.46
N VAL A 36 -8.85 4.19 8.66
CA VAL A 36 -9.45 3.34 7.62
C VAL A 36 -8.78 3.62 6.28
N ARG A 37 -8.50 2.56 5.53
CA ARG A 37 -7.89 2.63 4.20
C ARG A 37 -8.74 1.89 3.17
N ILE A 38 -9.05 2.55 2.08
CA ILE A 38 -9.84 1.99 0.96
C ILE A 38 -9.03 2.20 -0.32
N ARG A 39 -8.82 1.16 -1.13
CA ARG A 39 -8.12 1.36 -2.42
C ARG A 39 -8.98 2.16 -3.38
N ASP A 40 -8.35 2.91 -4.27
CA ASP A 40 -9.07 3.68 -5.29
C ASP A 40 -9.94 2.81 -6.20
N VAL A 41 -9.50 1.58 -6.49
CA VAL A 41 -10.25 0.60 -7.29
C VAL A 41 -11.39 -0.08 -6.53
N GLU A 42 -11.41 0.04 -5.20
CA GLU A 42 -12.46 -0.52 -4.34
C GLU A 42 -13.46 0.56 -3.90
N LEU A 43 -13.18 1.84 -4.21
CA LEU A 43 -14.07 2.94 -3.87
C LEU A 43 -15.18 3.09 -4.92
N GLU A 44 -16.41 2.85 -4.51
CA GLU A 44 -17.60 3.07 -5.34
C GLU A 44 -18.24 4.41 -4.97
N GLY A 45 -17.83 5.49 -5.65
CA GLY A 45 -18.43 6.82 -5.50
C GLY A 45 -17.52 7.85 -4.84
N GLU A 46 -18.09 8.63 -3.91
CA GLU A 46 -17.37 9.71 -3.22
C GLU A 46 -16.37 9.15 -2.18
N PRO A 47 -15.21 9.79 -2.00
CA PRO A 47 -14.18 9.32 -1.08
C PRO A 47 -14.53 9.68 0.36
N VAL A 48 -15.54 9.00 0.91
CA VAL A 48 -16.06 9.25 2.25
C VAL A 48 -15.80 8.03 3.14
N CYS A 49 -15.40 8.28 4.39
CA CYS A 49 -15.13 7.23 5.34
C CYS A 49 -16.45 6.53 5.75
N PRO A 50 -16.54 5.19 5.66
CA PRO A 50 -17.76 4.47 6.01
C PRO A 50 -18.08 4.50 7.51
N ASP A 51 -17.09 4.77 8.36
CA ASP A 51 -17.24 4.77 9.82
C ASP A 51 -17.70 6.13 10.37
N CYS A 52 -17.19 7.24 9.85
CA CYS A 52 -17.49 8.60 10.36
C CYS A 52 -18.20 9.52 9.37
N GLY A 53 -18.22 9.19 8.07
CA GLY A 53 -18.80 10.06 7.05
C GLY A 53 -17.94 11.26 6.65
N GLU A 54 -16.70 11.36 7.13
CA GLU A 54 -15.76 12.43 6.77
C GLU A 54 -15.10 12.17 5.40
N GLU A 55 -14.71 13.24 4.69
CA GLU A 55 -13.92 13.13 3.45
C GLU A 55 -12.55 12.49 3.72
N MET A 56 -12.21 11.49 2.90
CA MET A 56 -10.94 10.78 2.97
C MET A 56 -9.89 11.43 2.08
N ARG A 57 -8.65 11.46 2.56
CA ARG A 57 -7.50 11.98 1.81
C ARG A 57 -6.99 10.93 0.82
N PHE A 58 -6.76 11.34 -0.43
CA PHE A 58 -6.10 10.47 -1.41
C PHE A 58 -4.60 10.38 -1.15
N GLU A 59 -4.12 9.15 -0.95
CA GLU A 59 -2.72 8.76 -0.87
C GLU A 59 -2.34 8.00 -2.14
N ARG A 60 -1.39 8.54 -2.92
CA ARG A 60 -0.83 7.80 -4.05
C ARG A 60 -0.13 6.56 -3.53
N ALA A 61 -0.37 5.42 -4.18
CA ALA A 61 0.48 4.27 -3.96
C ALA A 61 1.89 4.71 -4.33
N ALA A 62 2.80 4.76 -3.34
CA ALA A 62 4.20 4.88 -3.66
C ALA A 62 4.51 3.67 -4.56
N GLY A 63 4.79 3.95 -5.84
CA GLY A 63 5.58 3.03 -6.63
C GLY A 63 6.86 2.70 -5.85
N ARG A 64 7.59 1.68 -6.27
CA ARG A 64 8.87 1.26 -5.65
C ARG A 64 9.98 2.34 -5.73
N ASP A 65 9.66 3.62 -5.70
CA ASP A 65 10.55 4.76 -5.52
C ASP A 65 10.66 5.13 -4.04
N CYS A 66 10.79 4.12 -3.17
CA CYS A 66 11.49 4.34 -1.90
C CYS A 66 12.94 4.66 -2.28
N ALA A 67 13.22 5.92 -2.58
CA ALA A 67 14.56 6.48 -2.54
C ALA A 67 14.99 6.51 -1.06
N CYS A 68 15.35 5.35 -0.52
CA CYS A 68 15.90 5.18 0.82
C CYS A 68 17.17 4.34 0.72
#